data_AF-A0A536CKW5-F1
#
_entry.id   AF-A0A536CKW5-F1
#
_cell.length_a   1.000
_cell.length_b   1.000
_cell.length_c   1.000
_cell.angle_alpha   90.00
_cell.angle_beta   90.00
_cell.angle_gamma   90.00
#
_symmetry.space_group_name_H-M   'P 1'
#
loop_
_entity.id
_entity.type
_entity.pdbx_description
1 polymer ?
#
loop_
_entity_poly.entity_id
_entity_poly.type
_entity_poly.pdbx_seq_one_letter_code
_entity_poly.pdbx_strand_id
1 'polypeptide(L)' 'MGLVHKIVENGITVFLIEHDMRVVMGVSRRIVVLDHGEKIAEGTPEQVRNDQRVIEAYLGKQH' A
#
# COMPACT_ATOMS: atom_id res chain seq x y z
N MET A 1 -0.43 -14.49 -5.93
CA MET A 1 -1.39 -13.86 -4.99
C MET A 1 -2.66 -14.72 -4.83
N GLY A 2 -2.55 -15.97 -4.39
CA GLY A 2 -3.75 -16.84 -4.28
C GLY A 2 -4.32 -16.93 -2.87
N LEU A 3 -3.45 -17.00 -1.86
CA LEU A 3 -3.86 -17.30 -0.49
C LEU A 3 -4.56 -16.13 0.21
N VAL A 4 -4.00 -14.92 0.11
CA VAL A 4 -4.58 -13.74 0.80
C VAL A 4 -5.98 -13.44 0.27
N HIS A 5 -6.20 -13.56 -1.04
CA HIS A 5 -7.54 -13.41 -1.63
C HIS A 5 -8.52 -14.44 -1.10
N LYS A 6 -8.13 -15.73 -1.01
CA LYS A 6 -8.98 -16.78 -0.42
C LYS A 6 -9.34 -16.50 1.05
N ILE A 7 -8.42 -15.94 1.84
CA ILE A 7 -8.70 -15.55 3.23
C ILE A 7 -9.78 -14.45 3.27
N VAL A 8 -9.64 -13.44 2.42
CA VAL A 8 -10.62 -12.34 2.31
C VAL A 8 -11.97 -12.86 1.81
N GLU A 9 -11.99 -13.78 0.84
CA GLU A 9 -13.21 -14.43 0.32
C GLU A 9 -13.95 -15.23 1.39
N ASN A 10 -13.25 -15.77 2.39
CA ASN A 10 -13.85 -16.42 3.55
C ASN A 10 -14.41 -15.43 4.59
N GLY A 11 -14.50 -14.15 4.27
CA GLY A 11 -15.05 -13.10 5.14
C GLY A 11 -14.09 -12.62 6.22
N ILE A 12 -12.82 -13.00 6.16
CA ILE A 12 -11.81 -12.59 7.14
C ILE A 12 -11.23 -11.23 6.72
N THR A 13 -11.23 -10.27 7.64
CA THR A 13 -10.56 -8.99 7.44
C THR A 13 -9.05 -9.17 7.57
N VAL A 14 -8.29 -8.69 6.58
CA VAL A 14 -6.83 -8.76 6.56
C VAL A 14 -6.25 -7.36 6.72
N PHE A 15 -5.34 -7.22 7.68
CA PHE A 15 -4.46 -6.07 7.80
C PHE A 15 -3.04 -6.51 7.46
N LEU A 16 -2.44 -5.87 6.45
CA LEU A 16 -1.13 -6.23 5.91
C LEU A 16 -0.17 -5.06 6.06
N ILE A 17 1.02 -5.34 6.60
CA ILE A 17 2.16 -4.42 6.61
C ILE A 17 3.18 -5.02 5.65
N GLU A 18 3.56 -4.28 4.61
CA GLU A 18 4.50 -4.75 3.60
C GLU A 18 5.19 -3.56 2.90
N HIS A 19 6.39 -3.79 2.37
CA HIS A 19 7.20 -2.79 1.67
C HIS A 19 7.23 -3.02 0.16
N ASP A 20 7.04 -4.24 -0.35
CA ASP A 20 6.92 -4.49 -1.80
C ASP A 20 5.61 -3.90 -2.35
N MET A 21 5.74 -2.78 -3.07
CA MET A 21 4.60 -2.06 -3.63
C MET A 21 3.79 -2.88 -4.64
N ARG A 22 4.37 -3.87 -5.32
CA ARG A 22 3.59 -4.74 -6.22
C ARG A 22 2.60 -5.58 -5.44
N VAL A 23 2.99 -6.04 -4.26
CA VAL A 23 2.14 -6.82 -3.37
C VAL A 23 1.01 -5.95 -2.81
N VAL A 24 1.38 -4.82 -2.22
CA VAL A 24 0.43 -3.91 -1.58
C VAL A 24 -0.61 -3.41 -2.59
N MET A 25 -0.19 -3.06 -3.81
CA MET A 25 -1.09 -2.55 -4.85
C MET A 25 -2.03 -3.63 -5.41
N GLY A 26 -1.59 -4.90 -5.45
CA GLY A 26 -2.38 -5.99 -6.02
C GLY A 26 -3.40 -6.59 -5.06
N VAL A 27 -3.18 -6.46 -3.74
CA VAL A 27 -3.97 -7.18 -2.72
C VAL A 27 -4.86 -6.24 -1.90
N SER A 28 -4.46 -4.98 -1.72
CA SER A 28 -5.16 -4.05 -0.84
C SER A 28 -6.29 -3.29 -1.54
N ARG A 29 -7.44 -3.16 -0.86
CA ARG A 29 -8.51 -2.22 -1.28
C ARG A 29 -8.26 -0.78 -0.82
N ARG A 30 -7.60 -0.63 0.33
CA ARG A 30 -7.20 0.65 0.93
C ARG A 30 -5.77 0.51 1.42
N ILE A 31 -4.95 1.52 1.19
CA ILE A 31 -3.55 1.58 1.58
C ILE A 31 -3.37 2.82 2.46
N VAL A 32 -2.56 2.67 3.51
CA VAL A 32 -2.00 3.78 4.29
C VAL A 32 -0.49 3.72 4.12
N VAL A 33 0.13 4.84 3.78
CA VAL A 33 1.58 4.96 3.65
C VAL A 33 2.11 5.79 4.80
N LEU A 34 3.12 5.24 5.49
CA LEU A 34 3.87 5.92 6.52
C LEU A 34 5.29 6.17 6.02
N ASP A 35 5.78 7.38 6.22
CA ASP A 35 7.19 7.74 6.01
C ASP A 35 7.72 8.39 7.28
N HIS A 36 8.84 7.89 7.81
CA HIS A 36 9.42 8.36 9.08
C HIS A 36 8.44 8.48 10.27
N GLY A 37 7.44 7.58 10.34
CA GLY A 37 6.42 7.57 11.39
C GLY A 37 5.24 8.51 11.14
N GLU A 38 5.27 9.30 10.07
CA GLU A 38 4.21 10.22 9.68
C GLU A 38 3.34 9.62 8.58
N LYS A 39 2.01 9.80 8.66
CA LYS A 39 1.10 9.36 7.61
C LYS A 39 1.16 10.32 6.43
N ILE A 40 1.75 9.87 5.33
CA ILE A 40 1.89 10.68 4.13
C ILE A 40 0.75 10.47 3.13
N ALA A 41 0.13 9.29 3.05
CA ALA A 41 -0.98 9.06 2.12
C ALA A 41 -1.97 8.01 2.65
N GLU A 42 -3.21 8.11 2.18
CA GLU A 42 -4.26 7.13 2.43
C GLU A 42 -5.25 7.12 1.26
N GLY A 43 -5.58 5.94 0.73
CA GLY A 43 -6.52 5.84 -0.40
C GLY A 43 -6.55 4.47 -1.06
N THR A 44 -7.15 4.41 -2.26
CA THR A 44 -7.09 3.24 -3.13
C THR A 44 -5.67 3.03 -3.67
N PRO A 45 -5.33 1.83 -4.19
CA PRO A 45 -4.06 1.59 -4.88
C PRO A 45 -3.73 2.63 -5.96
N GLU A 46 -4.72 3.04 -6.74
CA GLU A 46 -4.54 4.03 -7.79
C GLU A 46 -4.23 5.43 -7.22
N GLN A 47 -4.97 5.86 -6.20
CA GLN A 47 -4.72 7.14 -5.53
C GLN A 47 -3.33 7.18 -4.89
N VAL A 48 -2.95 6.12 -4.19
CA VAL A 48 -1.64 6.04 -3.49
C VAL A 48 -0.48 5.96 -4.48
N ARG A 49 -0.62 5.21 -5.58
CA ARG A 49 0.40 5.15 -6.64
C ARG A 49 0.68 6.52 -7.26
N ASN A 50 -0.35 7.34 -7.41
CA ASN A 50 -0.26 8.65 -8.04
C ASN A 50 0.02 9.77 -7.03
N ASP A 51 0.16 9.48 -5.74
CA ASP A 51 0.48 10.47 -4.72
C ASP A 51 1.97 10.82 -4.79
N GLN A 52 2.26 12.09 -5.08
CA GLN A 52 3.60 12.61 -5.25
C GLN A 52 4.50 12.36 -4.03
N ARG A 53 3.96 12.42 -2.81
CA ARG A 53 4.73 12.19 -1.57
C ARG A 53 5.14 10.72 -1.45
N VAL A 54 4.30 9.82 -1.92
CA VAL A 54 4.58 8.36 -1.92
C VAL A 54 5.67 8.04 -2.94
N ILE A 55 5.59 8.65 -4.13
CA ILE A 55 6.62 8.51 -5.18
C ILE A 55 7.97 9.00 -4.66
N GLU A 56 8.01 10.18 -4.03
CA GLU A 56 9.23 10.76 -3.45
C GLU A 56 9.80 9.93 -2.30
N ALA A 57 8.95 9.42 -1.40
CA ALA A 57 9.38 8.55 -0.31
C ALA A 57 10.00 7.24 -0.82
N TYR A 58 9.51 6.69 -1.94
CA TYR A 58 9.98 5.41 -2.49
C TYR A 58 11.23 5.54 -3.38
N LEU A 59 11.35 6.63 -4.14
CA LEU A 59 12.50 6.89 -5.02
C LEU A 59 13.65 7.63 -4.29
N GLY A 60 13.38 8.16 -3.09
CA GLY A 60 14.25 9.11 -2.43
C GLY A 60 14.19 10.49 -3.11
N LYS A 61 14.63 11.54 -2.40
CA LYS A 61 14.91 12.83 -3.04
C LYS A 61 16.04 12.62 -4.03
N GLN A 62 15.74 12.58 -5.33
CA GLN A 62 16.79 12.73 -6.33
C GLN A 62 17.42 14.10 -6.11
N HIS A 63 18.70 14.10 -5.70
CA HIS A 63 19.57 15.27 -5.77
C HIS A 63 20.05 15.45 -7.20
#